data_AF-A0A2N2PEM1-F1
#
_entry.id   AF-A0A2N2PEM1-F1
#
_cell.length_a   1.000
_cell.length_b   1.000
_cell.length_c   1.000
_cell.angle_alpha   90.00
_cell.angle_beta   90.00
_cell.angle_gamma   90.00
#
_symmetry.space_group_name_H-M   'P 1'
#
loop_
_entity.id
_entity.type
_entity.pdbx_description
1 polymer ?
#
loop_
_entity_poly.entity_id
_entity_poly.type
_entity_poly.pdbx_seq_one_letter_code
_entity_poly.pdbx_strand_id
1 'polypeptide(L)'
;MSAKRIPTLSVFSVGLIRRFWGWQMLVGSVWLFFLVWLQQTQAVLPGLVGALISGALLVWQARMLLRFLPENRADGQVKVNDGLGAANWMTIGRGALVAFLAGFLFLSDLKGISAWVPALLYLAAALLDYADGAVARLTHSMTRMGELLDIELDGLGILTASLLVVLNGQAPLLFVVVGMARYLYLWGIRVRERQGLPVFDLPPNPLRRGLAGLQMGLLAALLFPVFTPPATHIASYLLMAPFLFSFMLDYLAVSGKRVNFDLRKPIFAWLAWIWRLGLLGLVGMLLYLQPIIPVPAWLVMVLSALCIFGLAGRLAAFGLMLTAGFWLRAASMDVWGWLVLVFGILIFVNGTGRFSLWRPEDWIVYHRLGEVKLARQD
;
A
#
# COMPACT_ATOMS: atom_id res chain seq x y z
N MET A 1 -20.82 -16.91 -16.16
CA MET A 1 -19.52 -16.37 -16.62
C MET A 1 -19.17 -17.07 -17.92
N SER A 2 -19.38 -16.40 -19.06
CA SER A 2 -18.99 -16.93 -20.38
C SER A 2 -17.46 -16.95 -20.48
N ALA A 3 -16.89 -18.10 -20.80
CA ALA A 3 -15.48 -18.24 -21.11
C ALA A 3 -15.18 -17.49 -22.42
N LYS A 4 -14.85 -16.19 -22.31
CA LYS A 4 -14.27 -15.43 -23.43
C LYS A 4 -13.01 -16.16 -23.88
N ARG A 5 -13.03 -16.73 -25.09
CA ARG A 5 -11.86 -17.33 -25.74
C ARG A 5 -10.71 -16.32 -25.70
N ILE A 6 -9.51 -16.79 -25.36
CA ILE A 6 -8.28 -16.00 -25.52
C ILE A 6 -8.19 -15.65 -27.01
N PRO A 7 -8.21 -14.37 -27.40
CA PRO A 7 -8.13 -14.00 -28.82
C PRO A 7 -6.78 -14.46 -29.40
N THR A 8 -6.79 -14.84 -30.67
CA THR A 8 -5.59 -15.26 -31.39
C THR A 8 -4.58 -14.11 -31.43
N LEU A 9 -3.31 -14.40 -31.13
CA LEU A 9 -2.21 -13.43 -31.08
C LEU A 9 -1.99 -12.65 -32.39
N SER A 10 -2.66 -13.05 -33.48
CA SER A 10 -2.64 -12.45 -34.81
C SER A 10 -3.14 -11.00 -34.88
N VAL A 11 -3.77 -10.50 -33.83
CA VAL A 11 -4.30 -9.10 -33.76
C VAL A 11 -3.22 -8.12 -33.26
N PHE A 12 -2.09 -8.60 -32.73
CA PHE A 12 -1.07 -7.76 -32.10
C PHE A 12 0.16 -7.58 -32.97
N SER A 13 0.85 -6.43 -32.83
CA SER A 13 2.09 -6.18 -33.56
C SER A 13 3.18 -7.19 -33.17
N VAL A 14 3.95 -7.66 -34.16
CA VAL A 14 5.08 -8.58 -33.92
C VAL A 14 6.09 -7.98 -32.93
N GLY A 15 6.25 -6.64 -32.95
CA GLY A 15 7.08 -5.91 -32.01
C GLY A 15 6.60 -5.99 -30.56
N LEU A 16 5.28 -5.92 -30.32
CA LEU A 16 4.68 -6.08 -28.99
C LEU A 16 4.96 -7.47 -28.43
N ILE A 17 4.72 -8.51 -29.24
CA ILE A 17 4.94 -9.90 -28.86
C ILE A 17 6.42 -10.15 -28.57
N ARG A 18 7.34 -9.63 -29.40
CA ARG A 18 8.79 -9.77 -29.18
C ARG A 18 9.23 -9.11 -27.87
N ARG A 19 8.75 -7.90 -27.58
CA ARG A 19 9.07 -7.19 -26.32
C ARG A 19 8.51 -7.92 -25.10
N PHE A 20 7.29 -8.45 -25.21
CA PHE A 20 6.67 -9.28 -24.17
C PHE A 20 7.53 -10.51 -23.83
N TRP A 21 7.89 -11.31 -24.83
CA TRP A 21 8.72 -12.49 -24.60
C TRP A 21 10.14 -12.15 -24.13
N GLY A 22 10.74 -11.08 -24.67
CA GLY A 22 12.04 -10.59 -24.19
C GLY A 22 12.01 -10.20 -22.70
N TRP A 23 10.92 -9.58 -22.26
CA TRP A 23 10.71 -9.29 -20.84
C TRP A 23 10.51 -10.56 -20.00
N GLN A 24 9.70 -11.53 -20.47
CA GLN A 24 9.52 -12.81 -19.78
C GLN A 24 10.85 -13.56 -19.64
N MET A 25 11.71 -13.53 -20.66
CA MET A 25 13.05 -14.11 -20.60
C MET A 25 13.94 -13.38 -19.58
N LEU A 26 13.94 -12.05 -19.59
CA LEU A 26 14.71 -11.26 -18.62
C LEU A 26 14.28 -11.57 -17.17
N VAL A 27 12.98 -11.51 -16.90
CA VAL A 27 12.43 -11.80 -15.57
C VAL A 27 12.66 -13.27 -15.20
N GLY A 28 12.57 -14.20 -16.15
CA GLY A 28 12.92 -15.60 -15.95
C GLY A 28 14.39 -15.81 -15.56
N SER A 29 15.32 -15.10 -16.21
CA SER A 29 16.75 -15.14 -15.87
C SER A 29 17.03 -14.58 -14.48
N VAL A 30 16.39 -13.46 -14.12
CA VAL A 30 16.47 -12.88 -12.77
C VAL A 30 15.86 -13.84 -11.74
N TRP A 31 14.74 -14.49 -12.07
CA TRP A 31 14.11 -15.48 -11.21
C TRP A 31 14.99 -16.73 -11.00
N LEU A 32 15.72 -17.19 -12.03
CA LEU A 32 16.69 -18.28 -11.89
C LEU A 32 17.85 -17.89 -10.97
N PHE A 33 18.39 -16.68 -11.10
CA PHE A 33 19.41 -16.17 -10.18
C PHE A 33 18.85 -16.08 -8.74
N PHE A 34 17.63 -15.56 -8.60
CA PHE A 34 16.93 -15.48 -7.32
C PHE A 34 16.73 -16.85 -6.69
N LEU A 35 16.35 -17.87 -7.47
CA LEU A 35 16.22 -19.26 -7.03
C LEU A 35 17.56 -19.81 -6.50
N VAL A 36 18.66 -19.59 -7.23
CA VAL A 36 19.99 -20.03 -6.79
C VAL A 36 20.40 -19.33 -5.50
N TRP A 37 20.14 -18.01 -5.41
CA TRP A 37 20.44 -17.24 -4.21
C TRP A 37 19.62 -17.71 -3.00
N LEU A 38 18.33 -17.99 -3.18
CA LEU A 38 17.47 -18.55 -2.13
C LEU A 38 17.96 -19.92 -1.65
N GLN A 39 18.47 -20.77 -2.53
CA GLN A 39 19.03 -22.07 -2.15
C GLN A 39 20.32 -21.97 -1.32
N GLN A 40 21.07 -20.88 -1.44
CA GLN A 40 22.27 -20.65 -0.62
C GLN A 40 21.93 -20.23 0.82
N THR A 41 20.68 -19.87 1.09
CA THR A 41 20.23 -19.72 2.48
C THR A 41 20.27 -21.11 3.15
N GLN A 42 20.57 -21.19 4.45
CA GLN A 42 20.70 -22.47 5.18
C GLN A 42 19.39 -23.32 5.20
N ALA A 43 18.33 -22.88 4.51
CA ALA A 43 17.01 -23.47 4.45
C ALA A 43 16.62 -23.81 2.99
N VAL A 44 17.16 -24.90 2.45
CA VAL A 44 16.95 -25.33 1.05
C VAL A 44 15.47 -25.54 0.72
N LEU A 45 14.71 -26.22 1.60
CA LEU A 45 13.30 -26.55 1.33
C LEU A 45 12.40 -25.29 1.33
N PRO A 46 12.45 -24.39 2.33
CA PRO A 46 11.77 -23.10 2.27
C PRO A 46 12.16 -22.23 1.07
N GLY A 47 13.45 -22.23 0.70
CA GLY A 47 13.93 -21.53 -0.50
C GLY A 47 13.29 -22.05 -1.79
N LEU A 48 13.17 -23.38 -1.94
CA LEU A 48 12.48 -24.01 -3.08
C LEU A 48 10.99 -23.68 -3.11
N VAL A 49 10.29 -23.77 -1.96
CA VAL A 49 8.87 -23.42 -1.86
C VAL A 49 8.64 -21.96 -2.24
N GLY A 50 9.48 -21.06 -1.71
CA GLY A 50 9.47 -19.64 -2.06
C GLY A 50 9.67 -19.40 -3.55
N ALA A 51 10.67 -20.04 -4.15
CA ALA A 51 10.90 -19.94 -5.59
C ALA A 51 9.70 -20.42 -6.40
N LEU A 52 9.07 -21.55 -6.03
CA LEU A 52 7.87 -22.08 -6.71
C LEU A 52 6.68 -21.11 -6.61
N ILE A 53 6.44 -20.50 -5.45
CA ILE A 53 5.38 -19.50 -5.28
C ILE A 53 5.65 -18.28 -6.17
N SER A 54 6.88 -17.79 -6.15
CA SER A 54 7.30 -16.67 -6.99
C SER A 54 7.12 -16.97 -8.49
N GLY A 55 7.57 -18.15 -8.93
CA GLY A 55 7.41 -18.60 -10.32
C GLY A 55 5.95 -18.76 -10.72
N ALA A 56 5.11 -19.31 -9.83
CA ALA A 56 3.68 -19.43 -10.06
C ALA A 56 3.00 -18.07 -10.22
N LEU A 57 3.39 -17.06 -9.44
CA LEU A 57 2.89 -15.70 -9.57
C LEU A 57 3.37 -15.01 -10.86
N LEU A 58 4.60 -15.26 -11.30
CA LEU A 58 5.08 -14.76 -12.60
C LEU A 58 4.29 -15.38 -13.76
N VAL A 59 4.03 -16.69 -13.72
CA VAL A 59 3.19 -17.38 -14.72
C VAL A 59 1.76 -16.85 -14.68
N TRP A 60 1.20 -16.64 -13.48
CA TRP A 60 -0.11 -16.04 -13.30
C TRP A 60 -0.16 -14.62 -13.86
N GLN A 61 0.87 -13.79 -13.62
CA GLN A 61 0.97 -12.44 -14.16
C GLN A 61 1.03 -12.47 -15.68
N ALA A 62 1.88 -13.32 -16.27
CA ALA A 62 1.96 -13.49 -17.73
C ALA A 62 0.59 -13.88 -18.32
N ARG A 63 -0.14 -14.78 -17.65
CA ARG A 63 -1.50 -15.17 -18.05
C ARG A 63 -2.51 -14.02 -17.94
N MET A 64 -2.44 -13.20 -16.90
CA MET A 64 -3.30 -12.02 -16.75
C MET A 64 -3.01 -10.98 -17.81
N LEU A 65 -1.73 -10.73 -18.12
CA LEU A 65 -1.33 -9.84 -19.20
C LEU A 65 -1.90 -10.30 -20.54
N LEU A 66 -1.76 -11.59 -20.88
CA LEU A 66 -2.35 -12.15 -22.09
C LEU A 66 -3.88 -12.04 -22.11
N ARG A 67 -4.53 -12.18 -20.95
CA ARG A 67 -5.98 -12.05 -20.81
C ARG A 67 -6.47 -10.62 -20.99
N PHE A 68 -5.72 -9.63 -20.50
CA PHE A 68 -6.09 -8.21 -20.54
C PHE A 68 -5.51 -7.46 -21.74
N LEU A 69 -4.60 -8.07 -22.52
CA LEU A 69 -4.04 -7.50 -23.74
C LEU A 69 -5.09 -6.93 -24.73
N PRO A 70 -6.27 -7.56 -24.93
CA PRO A 70 -7.32 -7.00 -25.79
C PRO A 70 -7.93 -5.70 -25.26
N GLU A 71 -7.75 -5.42 -23.97
CA GLU A 71 -8.20 -4.19 -23.31
C GLU A 71 -7.09 -3.11 -23.31
N ASN A 72 -5.96 -3.32 -24.02
CA ASN A 72 -4.89 -2.33 -24.17
C ASN A 72 -5.31 -1.20 -25.12
N ARG A 73 -6.29 -0.41 -24.69
CA ARG A 73 -6.91 0.69 -25.43
C ARG A 73 -7.25 1.81 -24.46
N ALA A 74 -7.22 3.05 -24.96
CA ALA A 74 -7.69 4.21 -24.22
C ALA A 74 -9.22 4.16 -24.03
N ASP A 75 -9.73 4.85 -23.01
CA ASP A 75 -11.15 4.88 -22.72
C ASP A 75 -11.96 5.43 -23.92
N GLY A 76 -13.07 4.78 -24.25
CA GLY A 76 -13.90 5.10 -25.42
C GLY A 76 -13.32 4.74 -26.79
N GLN A 77 -12.08 4.24 -26.91
CA GLN A 77 -11.49 3.86 -28.19
C GLN A 77 -11.71 2.39 -28.54
N VAL A 78 -12.00 2.10 -29.82
CA VAL A 78 -12.19 0.72 -30.32
C VAL A 78 -10.86 0.06 -30.66
N LYS A 79 -9.87 0.83 -31.15
CA LYS A 79 -8.57 0.33 -31.60
C LYS A 79 -7.66 0.01 -30.40
N VAL A 80 -7.00 -1.14 -30.47
CA VAL A 80 -5.96 -1.56 -29.50
C VAL A 80 -4.66 -0.85 -29.84
N ASN A 81 -3.94 -0.40 -28.81
CA ASN A 81 -2.64 0.25 -28.94
C ASN A 81 -1.58 -0.73 -29.43
N ASP A 82 -0.74 -0.28 -30.37
CA ASP A 82 0.34 -1.10 -30.97
C ASP A 82 1.47 -1.44 -29.98
N GLY A 83 1.53 -0.74 -28.84
CA GLY A 83 2.47 -0.92 -27.74
C GLY A 83 1.80 -0.83 -26.36
N LEU A 84 2.49 -1.31 -25.32
CA LEU A 84 2.01 -1.22 -23.93
C LEU A 84 2.13 0.20 -23.36
N GLY A 85 3.13 0.98 -23.79
CA GLY A 85 3.45 2.27 -23.17
C GLY A 85 4.25 2.14 -21.87
N ALA A 86 4.85 3.24 -21.41
CA ALA A 86 5.76 3.25 -20.27
C ALA A 86 5.05 2.86 -18.95
N ALA A 87 3.85 3.39 -18.70
CA ALA A 87 3.09 3.09 -17.49
C ALA A 87 2.79 1.59 -17.34
N ASN A 88 2.28 0.94 -18.38
CA ASN A 88 2.00 -0.50 -18.33
C ASN A 88 3.28 -1.33 -18.12
N TRP A 89 4.43 -0.92 -18.66
CA TRP A 89 5.71 -1.58 -18.37
C TRP A 89 6.10 -1.45 -16.89
N MET A 90 5.84 -0.30 -16.28
CA MET A 90 6.08 -0.09 -14.85
C MET A 90 5.15 -0.95 -13.99
N THR A 91 3.86 -1.05 -14.35
CA THR A 91 2.89 -1.94 -13.69
C THR A 91 3.28 -3.42 -13.81
N ILE A 92 3.80 -3.84 -14.97
CA ILE A 92 4.34 -5.19 -15.18
C ILE A 92 5.58 -5.43 -14.30
N GLY A 93 6.52 -4.49 -14.27
CA GLY A 93 7.70 -4.55 -13.41
C GLY A 93 7.34 -4.64 -11.93
N ARG A 94 6.37 -3.82 -11.50
CA ARG A 94 5.80 -3.86 -10.15
C ARG A 94 5.26 -5.24 -9.79
N GLY A 95 4.48 -5.87 -10.67
CA GLY A 95 3.96 -7.20 -10.41
C GLY A 95 5.04 -8.28 -10.33
N ALA A 96 6.16 -8.13 -11.07
CA ALA A 96 7.32 -9.01 -10.91
C ALA A 96 8.00 -8.83 -9.54
N LEU A 97 8.11 -7.60 -9.04
CA LEU A 97 8.61 -7.34 -7.68
C LEU A 97 7.72 -7.97 -6.61
N VAL A 98 6.39 -7.90 -6.76
CA VAL A 98 5.43 -8.57 -5.87
C VAL A 98 5.58 -10.09 -5.95
N ALA A 99 5.81 -10.65 -7.14
CA ALA A 99 6.07 -12.07 -7.30
C ALA A 99 7.38 -12.51 -6.60
N PHE A 100 8.45 -11.71 -6.68
CA PHE A 100 9.69 -11.99 -5.93
C PHE A 100 9.49 -11.84 -4.42
N LEU A 101 8.72 -10.85 -3.97
CA LEU A 101 8.36 -10.66 -2.56
C LEU A 101 7.66 -11.89 -1.99
N ALA A 102 6.74 -12.49 -2.75
CA ALA A 102 6.04 -13.70 -2.32
C ALA A 102 6.97 -14.91 -2.14
N GLY A 103 8.14 -14.90 -2.79
CA GLY A 103 9.16 -15.93 -2.57
C GLY A 103 9.73 -15.94 -1.16
N PHE A 104 9.50 -14.90 -0.37
CA PHE A 104 9.95 -14.82 1.01
C PHE A 104 8.94 -15.33 2.05
N LEU A 105 7.71 -15.71 1.65
CA LEU A 105 6.63 -16.06 2.60
C LEU A 105 7.01 -17.14 3.61
N PHE A 106 7.84 -18.11 3.22
CA PHE A 106 8.25 -19.21 4.10
C PHE A 106 9.72 -19.15 4.50
N LEU A 107 10.43 -18.08 4.13
CA LEU A 107 11.81 -17.86 4.53
C LEU A 107 11.83 -17.07 5.84
N SER A 108 12.02 -17.79 6.95
CA SER A 108 12.22 -17.19 8.26
C SER A 108 13.68 -16.81 8.49
N ASP A 109 13.91 -15.94 9.48
CA ASP A 109 15.23 -15.67 10.05
C ASP A 109 16.30 -15.17 9.06
N LEU A 110 15.89 -14.40 8.05
CA LEU A 110 16.84 -13.67 7.20
C LEU A 110 17.73 -12.76 8.05
N LYS A 111 19.04 -12.77 7.79
CA LYS A 111 20.05 -12.00 8.54
C LYS A 111 20.88 -11.10 7.63
N GLY A 112 21.44 -10.04 8.21
CA GLY A 112 22.28 -9.10 7.50
C GLY A 112 21.53 -8.44 6.33
N ILE A 113 22.19 -8.33 5.18
CA ILE A 113 21.63 -7.66 3.98
C ILE A 113 20.37 -8.38 3.46
N SER A 114 20.27 -9.71 3.61
CA SER A 114 19.13 -10.48 3.11
C SER A 114 17.79 -10.08 3.76
N ALA A 115 17.81 -9.64 5.02
CA ALA A 115 16.62 -9.19 5.74
C ALA A 115 16.03 -7.88 5.18
N TRP A 116 16.82 -7.10 4.44
CA TRP A 116 16.36 -5.86 3.83
C TRP A 116 15.69 -6.09 2.48
N VAL A 117 15.94 -7.23 1.83
CA VAL A 117 15.47 -7.51 0.47
C VAL A 117 13.93 -7.45 0.37
N PRO A 118 13.15 -8.09 1.26
CA PRO A 118 11.68 -8.00 1.17
C PRO A 118 11.15 -6.57 1.33
N ALA A 119 11.73 -5.80 2.25
CA ALA A 119 11.37 -4.41 2.46
C ALA A 119 11.64 -3.55 1.22
N LEU A 120 12.81 -3.73 0.60
CA LEU A 120 13.21 -3.01 -0.61
C LEU A 120 12.36 -3.39 -1.82
N LEU A 121 12.04 -4.68 -1.98
CA LEU A 121 11.14 -5.15 -3.05
C LEU A 121 9.75 -4.53 -2.91
N TYR A 122 9.18 -4.55 -1.71
CA TYR A 122 7.85 -3.97 -1.47
C TYR A 122 7.86 -2.44 -1.63
N LEU A 123 8.88 -1.77 -1.10
CA LEU A 123 9.04 -0.31 -1.26
C LEU A 123 9.17 0.08 -2.73
N ALA A 124 9.99 -0.64 -3.50
CA ALA A 124 10.12 -0.41 -4.94
C ALA A 124 8.79 -0.65 -5.67
N ALA A 125 8.04 -1.69 -5.29
CA ALA A 125 6.72 -1.95 -5.85
C ALA A 125 5.71 -0.84 -5.53
N ALA A 126 5.73 -0.28 -4.31
CA ALA A 126 4.88 0.83 -3.91
C ALA A 126 5.28 2.16 -4.59
N LEU A 127 6.57 2.38 -4.85
CA LEU A 127 7.02 3.57 -5.60
C LEU A 127 6.66 3.47 -7.08
N LEU A 128 6.75 2.28 -7.67
CA LEU A 128 6.34 2.06 -9.06
C LEU A 128 4.84 2.25 -9.25
N ASP A 129 4.00 1.86 -8.28
CA ASP A 129 2.56 2.13 -8.25
C ASP A 129 2.24 3.63 -8.35
N TYR A 130 2.96 4.44 -7.56
CA TYR A 130 2.77 5.87 -7.61
C TYR A 130 3.22 6.45 -8.97
N ALA A 131 4.35 5.95 -9.47
CA ALA A 131 4.98 6.46 -10.67
C ALA A 131 4.26 6.04 -11.95
N ASP A 132 3.73 4.82 -12.04
CA ASP A 132 3.02 4.33 -13.23
C ASP A 132 1.74 5.12 -13.49
N GLY A 133 0.95 5.40 -12.45
CA GLY A 133 -0.25 6.21 -12.54
C GLY A 133 0.09 7.66 -12.89
N ALA A 134 1.17 8.22 -12.34
CA ALA A 134 1.63 9.56 -12.68
C ALA A 134 2.07 9.63 -14.16
N VAL A 135 2.87 8.68 -14.63
CA VAL A 135 3.33 8.60 -16.02
C VAL A 135 2.14 8.41 -16.98
N ALA A 136 1.18 7.53 -16.66
CA ALA A 136 0.00 7.29 -17.48
C ALA A 136 -0.81 8.56 -17.69
N ARG A 137 -1.00 9.37 -16.63
CA ARG A 137 -1.74 10.63 -16.68
C ARG A 137 -0.98 11.73 -17.41
N LEU A 138 0.31 11.90 -17.10
CA LEU A 138 1.16 12.92 -17.73
C LEU A 138 1.39 12.68 -19.22
N THR A 139 1.39 11.42 -19.67
CA THR A 139 1.56 11.05 -21.07
C THR A 139 0.23 10.78 -21.79
N HIS A 140 -0.92 11.01 -21.13
CA HIS A 140 -2.25 10.69 -21.65
C HIS A 140 -2.37 9.26 -22.21
N SER A 141 -1.68 8.31 -21.59
CA SER A 141 -1.57 6.91 -22.03
C SER A 141 -2.33 5.94 -21.12
N MET A 142 -3.36 6.42 -20.41
CA MET A 142 -4.22 5.55 -19.59
C MET A 142 -4.94 4.52 -20.46
N THR A 143 -4.90 3.26 -20.05
CA THR A 143 -5.53 2.15 -20.76
C THR A 143 -6.37 1.30 -19.82
N ARG A 144 -7.45 0.73 -20.32
CA ARG A 144 -8.32 -0.17 -19.53
C ARG A 144 -7.59 -1.41 -19.05
N MET A 145 -6.66 -1.94 -19.84
CA MET A 145 -5.77 -3.03 -19.42
C MET A 145 -4.93 -2.63 -18.20
N GLY A 146 -4.32 -1.44 -18.23
CA GLY A 146 -3.51 -0.93 -17.13
C GLY A 146 -4.30 -0.84 -15.84
N GLU A 147 -5.50 -0.26 -15.90
CA GLU A 147 -6.41 -0.16 -14.74
C GLU A 147 -6.78 -1.54 -14.17
N LEU A 148 -7.12 -2.51 -15.01
CA LEU A 148 -7.46 -3.87 -14.56
C LEU A 148 -6.26 -4.58 -13.94
N LEU A 149 -5.08 -4.41 -14.52
CA LEU A 149 -3.85 -5.02 -14.02
C LEU A 149 -3.44 -4.43 -12.68
N ASP A 150 -3.45 -3.10 -12.57
CA ASP A 150 -3.14 -2.33 -11.36
C ASP A 150 -4.03 -2.77 -10.19
N ILE A 151 -5.33 -2.81 -10.43
CA ILE A 151 -6.36 -3.29 -9.51
C ILE A 151 -6.05 -4.70 -8.97
N GLU A 152 -5.60 -5.64 -9.80
CA GLU A 152 -5.28 -7.01 -9.36
C GLU A 152 -3.94 -7.08 -8.61
N LEU A 153 -2.91 -6.36 -9.09
CA LEU A 153 -1.58 -6.35 -8.49
C LEU A 153 -1.56 -5.64 -7.13
N ASP A 154 -2.35 -4.58 -6.95
CA ASP A 154 -2.58 -3.91 -5.67
C ASP A 154 -3.03 -4.90 -4.59
N GLY A 155 -4.09 -5.66 -4.90
CA GLY A 155 -4.67 -6.62 -3.98
C GLY A 155 -3.65 -7.70 -3.59
N LEU A 156 -2.93 -8.23 -4.59
CA LEU A 156 -1.89 -9.24 -4.37
C LEU A 156 -0.70 -8.71 -3.59
N GLY A 157 -0.27 -7.47 -3.84
CA GLY A 157 0.83 -6.82 -3.14
C GLY A 157 0.53 -6.65 -1.66
N ILE A 158 -0.65 -6.11 -1.33
CA ILE A 158 -1.09 -5.93 0.06
C ILE A 158 -1.26 -7.28 0.75
N LEU A 159 -1.87 -8.27 0.09
CA LEU A 159 -2.02 -9.63 0.65
C LEU A 159 -0.66 -10.27 0.94
N THR A 160 0.23 -10.27 -0.04
CA THR A 160 1.58 -10.86 0.09
C THR A 160 2.36 -10.20 1.21
N ALA A 161 2.38 -8.87 1.28
CA ALA A 161 3.06 -8.15 2.34
C ALA A 161 2.43 -8.41 3.72
N SER A 162 1.08 -8.44 3.82
CA SER A 162 0.40 -8.73 5.08
C SER A 162 0.72 -10.13 5.62
N LEU A 163 0.76 -11.13 4.73
CA LEU A 163 1.17 -12.48 5.09
C LEU A 163 2.62 -12.51 5.56
N LEU A 164 3.52 -11.87 4.81
CA LEU A 164 4.95 -11.87 5.14
C LEU A 164 5.23 -11.20 6.49
N VAL A 165 4.58 -10.06 6.77
CA VAL A 165 4.69 -9.37 8.06
C VAL A 165 4.18 -10.25 9.22
N VAL A 166 3.07 -10.96 9.03
CA VAL A 166 2.52 -11.86 10.06
C VAL A 166 3.41 -13.10 10.26
N LEU A 167 3.88 -13.73 9.19
CA LEU A 167 4.75 -14.90 9.24
C LEU A 167 6.12 -14.59 9.89
N ASN A 168 6.61 -13.36 9.73
CA ASN A 168 7.80 -12.87 10.42
C ASN A 168 7.54 -12.39 11.87
N GLY A 169 6.33 -12.58 12.40
CA GLY A 169 5.96 -12.20 13.78
C GLY A 169 5.80 -10.69 14.01
N GLN A 170 5.87 -9.87 12.96
CA GLN A 170 5.82 -8.41 13.04
C GLN A 170 4.40 -7.85 13.17
N ALA A 171 3.37 -8.65 12.90
CA ALA A 171 1.97 -8.28 13.14
C ALA A 171 1.18 -9.47 13.69
N PRO A 172 0.07 -9.22 14.42
CA PRO A 172 -0.82 -10.28 14.88
C PRO A 172 -1.49 -11.02 13.71
N LEU A 173 -1.87 -12.28 13.92
CA LEU A 173 -2.51 -13.13 12.89
C LEU A 173 -3.73 -12.46 12.23
N LEU A 174 -4.53 -11.72 13.01
CA LEU A 174 -5.70 -11.00 12.52
C LEU A 174 -5.37 -9.97 11.43
N PHE A 175 -4.12 -9.49 11.36
CA PHE A 175 -3.68 -8.52 10.38
C PHE A 175 -3.75 -9.03 8.93
N VAL A 176 -3.75 -10.35 8.71
CA VAL A 176 -3.98 -10.95 7.38
C VAL A 176 -5.34 -10.52 6.79
N VAL A 177 -6.32 -10.21 7.64
CA VAL A 177 -7.63 -9.72 7.20
C VAL A 177 -7.52 -8.41 6.41
N VAL A 178 -6.50 -7.59 6.68
CA VAL A 178 -6.20 -6.38 5.87
C VAL A 178 -5.92 -6.77 4.41
N GLY A 179 -5.03 -7.73 4.20
CA GLY A 179 -4.71 -8.24 2.86
C GLY A 179 -5.90 -8.92 2.18
N MET A 180 -6.77 -9.55 2.97
CA MET A 180 -7.98 -10.19 2.48
C MET A 180 -9.16 -9.22 2.26
N ALA A 181 -9.11 -8.00 2.78
CA ALA A 181 -10.26 -7.08 2.85
C ALA A 181 -10.93 -6.84 1.49
N ARG A 182 -10.12 -6.60 0.45
CA ARG A 182 -10.60 -6.45 -0.93
C ARG A 182 -11.29 -7.71 -1.45
N TYR A 183 -10.68 -8.88 -1.24
CA TYR A 183 -11.23 -10.14 -1.72
C TYR A 183 -12.54 -10.48 -1.01
N LEU A 184 -12.62 -10.22 0.30
CA LEU A 184 -13.85 -10.35 1.09
C LEU A 184 -14.94 -9.38 0.62
N TYR A 185 -14.56 -8.14 0.30
CA TYR A 185 -15.48 -7.15 -0.26
C TYR A 185 -16.06 -7.59 -1.61
N LEU A 186 -15.21 -8.02 -2.56
CA LEU A 186 -15.65 -8.52 -3.86
C LEU A 186 -16.49 -9.80 -3.73
N TRP A 187 -16.12 -10.70 -2.81
CA TRP A 187 -16.90 -11.88 -2.51
C TRP A 187 -18.29 -11.51 -1.96
N GLY A 188 -18.37 -10.55 -1.05
CA GLY A 188 -19.63 -10.03 -0.52
C GLY A 188 -20.54 -9.45 -1.61
N ILE A 189 -19.98 -8.70 -2.57
CA ILE A 189 -20.74 -8.22 -3.74
C ILE A 189 -21.28 -9.40 -4.54
N ARG A 190 -20.43 -10.37 -4.87
CA ARG A 190 -20.83 -11.53 -5.67
C ARG A 190 -21.93 -12.36 -5.01
N VAL A 191 -21.89 -12.51 -3.69
CA VAL A 191 -22.95 -13.20 -2.94
C VAL A 191 -24.27 -12.46 -3.07
N ARG A 192 -24.28 -11.12 -2.97
CA ARG A 192 -25.51 -10.31 -3.14
C ARG A 192 -26.05 -10.36 -4.56
N GLU A 193 -25.19 -10.29 -5.57
CA GLU A 193 -25.59 -10.47 -6.98
C GLU A 193 -26.26 -11.83 -7.20
N ARG A 194 -25.69 -12.91 -6.63
CA ARG A 194 -26.28 -14.27 -6.72
C ARG A 194 -27.63 -14.38 -6.02
N GLN A 195 -27.87 -13.56 -5.00
CA GLN A 195 -29.14 -13.48 -4.28
C GLN A 195 -30.16 -12.54 -4.96
N GLY A 196 -29.82 -11.94 -6.11
CA GLY A 196 -30.68 -10.99 -6.81
C GLY A 196 -30.86 -9.65 -6.08
N LEU A 197 -30.00 -9.35 -5.11
CA LEU A 197 -30.05 -8.10 -4.36
C LEU A 197 -29.38 -6.97 -5.16
N PRO A 198 -29.89 -5.72 -5.08
CA PRO A 198 -29.31 -4.59 -5.80
C PRO A 198 -27.92 -4.23 -5.26
N VAL A 199 -27.01 -3.92 -6.18
CA VAL A 199 -25.64 -3.46 -5.92
C VAL A 199 -25.57 -2.04 -6.46
N PHE A 200 -25.39 -1.06 -5.56
CA PHE A 200 -25.33 0.36 -5.93
C PHE A 200 -23.89 0.81 -6.16
N ASP A 201 -23.72 1.88 -6.92
CA ASP A 201 -22.40 2.48 -7.14
C ASP A 201 -21.83 3.06 -5.86
N LEU A 202 -20.53 2.84 -5.67
CA LEU A 202 -19.82 3.30 -4.50
C LEU A 202 -19.52 4.81 -4.60
N PRO A 203 -20.00 5.66 -3.68
CA PRO A 203 -19.77 7.10 -3.76
C PRO A 203 -18.28 7.41 -3.60
N PRO A 204 -17.74 8.45 -4.27
CA PRO A 204 -16.33 8.82 -4.15
C PRO A 204 -16.01 9.27 -2.73
N ASN A 205 -15.03 8.63 -2.10
CA ASN A 205 -14.56 8.98 -0.76
C ASN A 205 -13.03 9.14 -0.74
N PRO A 206 -12.50 10.37 -0.57
CA PRO A 206 -11.06 10.62 -0.56
C PRO A 206 -10.33 9.95 0.62
N LEU A 207 -11.03 9.65 1.72
CA LEU A 207 -10.44 8.97 2.87
C LEU A 207 -9.97 7.55 2.55
N ARG A 208 -10.59 6.88 1.57
CA ARG A 208 -10.18 5.53 1.15
C ARG A 208 -8.76 5.51 0.61
N ARG A 209 -8.43 6.51 -0.22
CA ARG A 209 -7.09 6.66 -0.80
C ARG A 209 -6.07 6.96 0.29
N GLY A 210 -6.40 7.89 1.20
CA GLY A 210 -5.57 8.19 2.35
C GLY A 210 -5.25 6.92 3.15
N LEU A 211 -6.28 6.22 3.63
CA LEU A 211 -6.15 4.99 4.43
C LEU A 211 -5.39 3.88 3.69
N ALA A 212 -5.61 3.68 2.39
CA ALA A 212 -4.86 2.71 1.59
C ALA A 212 -3.37 3.06 1.53
N GLY A 213 -3.03 4.33 1.30
CA GLY A 213 -1.64 4.81 1.32
C GLY A 213 -1.00 4.66 2.71
N LEU A 214 -1.73 4.93 3.79
CA LEU A 214 -1.23 4.68 5.16
C LEU A 214 -0.95 3.20 5.39
N GLN A 215 -1.85 2.33 4.92
CA GLN A 215 -1.72 0.88 5.06
C GLN A 215 -0.52 0.34 4.28
N MET A 216 -0.30 0.82 3.05
CA MET A 216 0.89 0.51 2.26
C MET A 216 2.16 1.01 2.96
N GLY A 217 2.16 2.23 3.49
CA GLY A 217 3.29 2.78 4.25
C GLY A 217 3.62 1.98 5.51
N LEU A 218 2.60 1.53 6.25
CA LEU A 218 2.79 0.64 7.40
C LEU A 218 3.40 -0.70 6.96
N LEU A 219 2.86 -1.35 5.92
CA LEU A 219 3.41 -2.61 5.42
C LEU A 219 4.88 -2.47 5.02
N ALA A 220 5.24 -1.38 4.34
CA ALA A 220 6.63 -1.08 4.01
C ALA A 220 7.48 -0.97 5.28
N ALA A 221 7.05 -0.20 6.27
CA ALA A 221 7.75 -0.03 7.54
C ALA A 221 7.92 -1.38 8.28
N LEU A 222 6.86 -2.18 8.40
CA LEU A 222 6.87 -3.46 9.11
C LEU A 222 7.77 -4.52 8.44
N LEU A 223 8.01 -4.41 7.14
CA LEU A 223 8.94 -5.29 6.43
C LEU A 223 10.41 -4.91 6.65
N PHE A 224 10.72 -3.65 7.02
CA PHE A 224 12.09 -3.27 7.35
C PHE A 224 12.57 -4.01 8.60
N PRO A 225 13.80 -4.57 8.61
CA PRO A 225 14.39 -5.26 9.77
C PRO A 225 14.89 -4.27 10.84
N VAL A 226 14.14 -3.17 11.00
CA VAL A 226 14.40 -2.07 11.91
C VAL A 226 13.46 -2.14 13.10
N PHE A 227 12.20 -2.47 12.87
CA PHE A 227 11.15 -2.46 13.88
C PHE A 227 10.92 -3.86 14.44
N THR A 228 10.51 -3.93 15.70
CA THR A 228 10.25 -5.20 16.40
C THR A 228 8.99 -5.09 17.25
N PRO A 229 8.29 -6.22 17.51
CA PRO A 229 7.22 -6.25 18.50
C PRO A 229 7.75 -5.83 19.88
N PRO A 230 6.90 -5.23 20.74
CA PRO A 230 5.45 -5.06 20.61
C PRO A 230 4.98 -3.83 19.81
N ALA A 231 5.86 -2.89 19.46
CA ALA A 231 5.48 -1.62 18.81
C ALA A 231 4.76 -1.85 17.46
N THR A 232 5.24 -2.83 16.70
CA THR A 232 4.69 -3.22 15.40
C THR A 232 3.28 -3.81 15.50
N HIS A 233 2.96 -4.55 16.56
CA HIS A 233 1.62 -5.09 16.81
C HIS A 233 0.61 -3.98 17.11
N ILE A 234 0.99 -3.03 17.96
CA ILE A 234 0.12 -1.89 18.30
C ILE A 234 -0.13 -1.01 17.07
N ALA A 235 0.92 -0.71 16.29
CA ALA A 235 0.76 0.02 15.03
C ALA A 235 -0.17 -0.72 14.05
N SER A 236 -0.05 -2.04 13.99
CA SER A 236 -0.92 -2.90 13.18
C SER A 236 -2.38 -2.80 13.59
N TYR A 237 -2.71 -2.91 14.89
CA TYR A 237 -4.09 -2.77 15.37
C TYR A 237 -4.67 -1.38 15.11
N LEU A 238 -3.89 -0.33 15.36
CA LEU A 238 -4.34 1.06 15.22
C LEU A 238 -4.66 1.44 13.77
N LEU A 239 -3.93 0.90 12.79
CA LEU A 239 -4.21 1.15 11.37
C LEU A 239 -5.18 0.13 10.75
N MET A 240 -5.15 -1.13 11.19
CA MET A 240 -6.10 -2.14 10.75
C MET A 240 -7.55 -1.75 11.07
N ALA A 241 -7.83 -1.23 12.27
CA ALA A 241 -9.19 -0.90 12.69
C ALA A 241 -9.90 0.12 11.76
N PRO A 242 -9.37 1.34 11.51
CA PRO A 242 -10.00 2.27 10.59
C PRO A 242 -9.99 1.78 9.14
N PHE A 243 -8.98 1.00 8.73
CA PHE A 243 -8.92 0.43 7.38
C PHE A 243 -10.07 -0.56 7.14
N LEU A 244 -10.21 -1.59 7.99
CA LEU A 244 -11.29 -2.58 7.88
C LEU A 244 -12.67 -1.97 8.09
N PHE A 245 -12.78 -1.00 9.01
CA PHE A 245 -14.01 -0.24 9.19
C PHE A 245 -14.40 0.50 7.92
N SER A 246 -13.45 1.06 7.16
CA SER A 246 -13.77 1.72 5.89
C SER A 246 -14.32 0.74 4.84
N PHE A 247 -13.77 -0.47 4.72
CA PHE A 247 -14.33 -1.53 3.86
C PHE A 247 -15.72 -1.99 4.29
N MET A 248 -15.98 -2.09 5.59
CA MET A 248 -17.32 -2.41 6.09
C MET A 248 -18.34 -1.34 5.68
N LEU A 249 -17.96 -0.07 5.78
CA LEU A 249 -18.80 1.05 5.36
C LEU A 249 -19.03 1.07 3.85
N ASP A 250 -18.00 0.77 3.06
CA ASP A 250 -18.13 0.65 1.61
C ASP A 250 -19.10 -0.48 1.23
N TYR A 251 -19.04 -1.62 1.93
CA TYR A 251 -19.99 -2.71 1.73
C TYR A 251 -21.44 -2.29 2.08
N LEU A 252 -21.62 -1.55 3.18
CA LEU A 252 -22.93 -1.01 3.56
C LEU A 252 -23.45 0.00 2.52
N ALA A 253 -22.59 0.86 2.00
CA ALA A 253 -22.95 1.83 0.98
C ALA A 253 -23.42 1.15 -0.32
N VAL A 254 -22.66 0.18 -0.81
CA VAL A 254 -23.05 -0.65 -1.97
C VAL A 254 -24.32 -1.46 -1.68
N SER A 255 -24.61 -1.73 -0.42
CA SER A 255 -25.84 -2.41 -0.01
C SER A 255 -27.12 -1.58 -0.06
N GLY A 256 -27.01 -0.26 -0.31
CA GLY A 256 -28.12 0.68 -0.29
C GLY A 256 -28.44 1.22 1.10
N LYS A 257 -27.69 0.79 2.13
CA LYS A 257 -27.77 1.37 3.47
C LYS A 257 -27.03 2.70 3.48
N ARG A 258 -27.78 3.80 3.36
CA ARG A 258 -27.23 5.16 3.46
C ARG A 258 -26.72 5.40 4.88
N VAL A 259 -25.40 5.35 5.06
CA VAL A 259 -24.76 5.89 6.25
C VAL A 259 -24.54 7.37 5.99
N ASN A 260 -25.35 8.24 6.60
CA ASN A 260 -25.20 9.69 6.48
C ASN A 260 -23.90 10.13 7.20
N PHE A 261 -22.85 10.39 6.43
CA PHE A 261 -21.51 10.70 6.94
C PHE A 261 -21.25 12.18 7.25
N ASP A 262 -22.18 13.09 6.93
CA ASP A 262 -21.95 14.53 7.12
C ASP A 262 -21.77 14.94 8.59
N LEU A 263 -22.28 14.16 9.55
CA LEU A 263 -22.10 14.39 10.99
C LEU A 263 -20.64 14.19 11.47
N ARG A 264 -19.78 13.51 10.70
CA ARG A 264 -18.40 13.19 11.13
C ARG A 264 -17.38 14.27 10.78
N LYS A 265 -17.62 15.10 9.76
CA LYS A 265 -16.66 16.14 9.33
C LYS A 265 -16.23 17.12 10.45
N PRO A 266 -17.13 17.63 11.32
CA PRO A 266 -16.70 18.50 12.42
C PRO A 266 -16.01 17.71 13.53
N ILE A 267 -16.56 16.58 13.97
CA ILE A 267 -16.03 15.79 15.11
C ILE A 267 -14.60 15.34 14.85
N PHE A 268 -14.30 14.82 13.66
CA PHE A 268 -12.93 14.40 13.31
C PHE A 268 -11.97 15.59 13.17
N ALA A 269 -12.46 16.75 12.73
CA ALA A 269 -11.66 17.97 12.68
C ALA A 269 -11.29 18.48 14.09
N TRP A 270 -12.19 18.33 15.07
CA TRP A 270 -11.93 18.65 16.47
C TRP A 270 -11.04 17.59 17.15
N LEU A 271 -11.18 16.30 16.79
CA LEU A 271 -10.29 15.24 17.27
C LEU A 271 -8.82 15.51 16.93
N ALA A 272 -8.54 16.03 15.73
CA ALA A 272 -7.18 16.38 15.34
C ALA A 272 -6.51 17.41 16.27
N TRP A 273 -7.29 18.34 16.84
CA TRP A 273 -6.79 19.28 17.84
C TRP A 273 -6.48 18.62 19.17
N ILE A 274 -7.33 17.70 19.61
CA ILE A 274 -7.11 16.94 20.85
C ILE A 274 -5.75 16.22 20.78
N TRP A 275 -5.46 15.58 19.64
CA TRP A 275 -4.18 14.89 19.44
C TRP A 275 -2.98 15.83 19.40
N ARG A 276 -3.12 17.03 18.82
CA ARG A 276 -2.05 18.05 18.82
C ARG A 276 -1.79 18.64 20.20
N LEU A 277 -2.85 18.93 20.95
CA LEU A 277 -2.72 19.44 22.33
C LEU A 277 -2.09 18.38 23.22
N GLY A 278 -2.48 17.11 23.04
CA GLY A 278 -1.82 15.99 23.71
C GLY A 278 -0.34 15.86 23.33
N LEU A 279 0.00 16.00 22.04
CA LEU A 279 1.40 16.01 21.58
C LEU A 279 2.18 17.21 22.13
N LEU A 280 1.58 18.40 22.19
CA LEU A 280 2.20 19.59 22.79
C LEU A 280 2.50 19.38 24.28
N GLY A 281 1.53 18.84 25.03
CA GLY A 281 1.71 18.48 26.43
C GLY A 281 2.81 17.43 26.61
N LEU A 282 2.84 16.42 25.73
CA LEU A 282 3.88 15.40 25.70
C LEU A 282 5.27 16.01 25.49
N VAL A 283 5.44 16.86 24.48
CA VAL A 283 6.72 17.55 24.22
C VAL A 283 7.14 18.41 25.42
N GLY A 284 6.20 19.15 26.02
CA GLY A 284 6.48 19.93 27.24
C GLY A 284 6.95 19.04 28.39
N MET A 285 6.33 17.88 28.57
CA MET A 285 6.71 16.90 29.59
C MET A 285 8.09 16.26 29.29
N LEU A 286 8.40 15.96 28.04
CA LEU A 286 9.73 15.48 27.63
C LEU A 286 10.83 16.52 27.92
N LEU A 287 10.56 17.79 27.63
CA LEU A 287 11.48 18.88 27.94
C LEU A 287 11.65 19.10 29.45
N TYR A 288 10.61 18.87 30.24
CA TYR A 288 10.68 19.02 31.68
C TYR A 288 11.42 17.86 32.36
N LEU A 289 11.12 16.63 31.97
CA LEU A 289 11.64 15.43 32.61
C LEU A 289 13.03 15.01 32.09
N GLN A 290 13.46 15.54 30.95
CA GLN A 290 14.74 15.21 30.30
C GLN A 290 15.03 13.70 30.32
N PRO A 291 14.10 12.85 29.86
CA PRO A 291 14.32 11.42 29.86
C PRO A 291 15.51 11.06 28.97
N ILE A 292 16.12 9.90 29.21
CA ILE A 292 17.19 9.39 28.35
C ILE A 292 16.56 8.97 27.02
N ILE A 293 16.68 9.83 26.01
CA ILE A 293 16.16 9.57 24.67
C ILE A 293 17.28 8.90 23.84
N PRO A 294 17.08 7.66 23.36
CA PRO A 294 18.06 6.93 22.56
C PRO A 294 18.10 7.39 21.08
N VAL A 295 17.30 8.41 20.74
CA VAL A 295 17.28 9.09 19.44
C VAL A 295 17.57 10.58 19.64
N PRO A 296 18.04 11.31 18.62
CA PRO A 296 18.36 12.73 18.78
C PRO A 296 17.13 13.54 19.21
N ALA A 297 17.16 14.13 20.41
CA ALA A 297 16.03 14.86 20.99
C ALA A 297 15.52 16.00 20.09
N TRP A 298 16.44 16.71 19.43
CA TRP A 298 16.10 17.78 18.48
C TRP A 298 15.22 17.28 17.33
N LEU A 299 15.38 16.03 16.88
CA LEU A 299 14.61 15.46 15.79
C LEU A 299 13.15 15.23 16.23
N VAL A 300 12.96 14.67 17.43
CA VAL A 300 11.63 14.47 18.02
C VAL A 300 10.95 15.83 18.24
N MET A 301 11.68 16.84 18.72
CA MET A 301 11.16 18.20 18.90
C MET A 301 10.73 18.85 17.59
N VAL A 302 11.57 18.80 16.55
CA VAL A 302 11.27 19.38 15.24
C VAL A 302 10.05 18.71 14.61
N LEU A 303 10.02 17.37 14.59
CA LEU A 303 8.88 16.63 14.04
C LEU A 303 7.59 16.88 14.82
N SER A 304 7.67 17.02 16.15
CA SER A 304 6.52 17.36 16.97
C SER A 304 6.03 18.78 16.72
N ALA A 305 6.94 19.75 16.59
CA ALA A 305 6.60 21.12 16.23
C ALA A 305 5.91 21.18 14.87
N LEU A 306 6.43 20.47 13.85
CA LEU A 306 5.80 20.36 12.54
C LEU A 306 4.38 19.78 12.62
N CYS A 307 4.13 18.78 13.46
CA CYS A 307 2.79 18.22 13.70
C CYS A 307 1.85 19.23 14.38
N ILE A 308 2.33 19.92 15.42
CA ILE A 308 1.58 20.91 16.22
C ILE A 308 1.17 22.09 15.34
N PHE A 309 2.11 22.68 14.60
CA PHE A 309 1.85 23.79 13.67
C PHE A 309 1.14 23.33 12.38
N GLY A 310 1.17 22.03 12.08
CA GLY A 310 0.61 21.50 10.85
C GLY A 310 1.36 21.98 9.62
N LEU A 311 2.68 21.88 9.67
CA LEU A 311 3.57 22.07 8.54
C LEU A 311 3.98 20.68 8.06
N ALA A 312 3.44 20.24 6.93
CA ALA A 312 3.62 18.87 6.44
C ALA A 312 3.30 17.79 7.49
N GLY A 313 2.24 18.03 8.28
CA GLY A 313 2.05 17.34 9.55
C GLY A 313 1.79 15.83 9.46
N ARG A 314 1.26 15.28 8.36
CA ARG A 314 1.23 13.81 8.20
C ARG A 314 2.62 13.24 7.92
N LEU A 315 3.45 13.93 7.14
CA LEU A 315 4.83 13.52 6.90
C LEU A 315 5.65 13.59 8.19
N ALA A 316 5.46 14.65 8.96
CA ALA A 316 6.07 14.79 10.28
C ALA A 316 5.59 13.71 11.26
N ALA A 317 4.30 13.37 11.26
CA ALA A 317 3.75 12.30 12.09
C ALA A 317 4.32 10.93 11.71
N PHE A 318 4.50 10.66 10.40
CA PHE A 318 5.21 9.47 9.94
C PHE A 318 6.66 9.44 10.44
N GLY A 319 7.38 10.57 10.37
CA GLY A 319 8.71 10.71 10.96
C GLY A 319 8.72 10.45 12.48
N LEU A 320 7.71 10.93 13.22
CA LEU A 320 7.54 10.65 14.65
C LEU A 320 7.33 9.16 14.90
N MET A 321 6.53 8.49 14.07
CA MET A 321 6.34 7.04 14.18
C MET A 321 7.65 6.27 13.96
N LEU A 322 8.45 6.66 12.97
CA LEU A 322 9.75 6.03 12.71
C LEU A 322 10.72 6.25 13.88
N THR A 323 10.85 7.50 14.35
CA THR A 323 11.73 7.84 15.48
C THR A 323 11.29 7.17 16.78
N ALA A 324 10.00 7.11 17.06
CA ALA A 324 9.45 6.36 18.19
C ALA A 324 9.71 4.85 18.06
N GLY A 325 9.67 4.29 16.85
CA GLY A 325 10.04 2.91 16.60
C GLY A 325 11.51 2.61 16.91
N PHE A 326 12.43 3.49 16.53
CA PHE A 326 13.85 3.39 16.94
C PHE A 326 14.02 3.55 18.45
N TRP A 327 13.26 4.45 19.07
CA TRP A 327 13.28 4.64 20.51
C TRP A 327 12.86 3.36 21.24
N LEU A 328 11.70 2.81 20.89
CA LEU A 328 11.16 1.60 21.50
C LEU A 328 12.01 0.35 21.21
N ARG A 329 12.80 0.34 20.13
CA ARG A 329 13.81 -0.71 19.91
C ARG A 329 14.91 -0.67 20.97
N ALA A 330 15.37 0.52 21.35
CA ALA A 330 16.42 0.68 22.36
C ALA A 330 15.86 0.59 23.79
N ALA A 331 14.64 1.08 24.02
CA ALA A 331 13.96 1.09 25.33
C ALA A 331 12.48 0.71 25.17
N SER A 332 12.19 -0.58 25.09
CA SER A 332 10.83 -1.09 24.77
C SER A 332 9.77 -0.80 25.83
N MET A 333 10.18 -0.59 27.08
CA MET A 333 9.29 -0.30 28.21
C MET A 333 9.13 1.21 28.45
N ASP A 334 9.76 2.07 27.66
CA ASP A 334 9.71 3.51 27.88
C ASP A 334 8.36 4.09 27.43
N VAL A 335 7.59 4.57 28.41
CA VAL A 335 6.26 5.15 28.24
C VAL A 335 6.28 6.34 27.29
N TRP A 336 7.37 7.11 27.29
CA TRP A 336 7.51 8.29 26.44
C TRP A 336 7.56 7.94 24.95
N GLY A 337 8.35 6.92 24.58
CA GLY A 337 8.40 6.41 23.23
C GLY A 337 7.04 5.89 22.76
N TRP A 338 6.29 5.23 23.65
CA TRP A 338 4.93 4.76 23.37
C TRP A 338 3.95 5.90 23.11
N LEU A 339 3.97 6.94 23.94
CA LEU A 339 3.11 8.10 23.76
C LEU A 339 3.42 8.79 22.42
N VAL A 340 4.69 9.00 22.08
CA VAL A 340 5.07 9.58 20.78
C VAL A 340 4.55 8.72 19.62
N LEU A 341 4.68 7.40 19.71
CA LEU A 341 4.17 6.49 18.68
C LEU A 341 2.64 6.60 18.52
N VAL A 342 1.89 6.56 19.63
CA VAL A 342 0.41 6.61 19.61
C VAL A 342 -0.09 7.95 19.08
N PHE A 343 0.44 9.07 19.59
CA PHE A 343 0.07 10.40 19.09
C PHE A 343 0.48 10.59 17.63
N GLY A 344 1.64 10.08 17.23
CA GLY A 344 2.07 10.05 15.83
C GLY A 344 1.07 9.33 14.94
N ILE A 345 0.66 8.12 15.30
CA ILE A 345 -0.35 7.34 14.54
C ILE A 345 -1.69 8.07 14.47
N LEU A 346 -2.15 8.62 15.60
CA LEU A 346 -3.45 9.30 15.66
C LEU A 346 -3.47 10.58 14.80
N ILE A 347 -2.40 11.37 14.82
CA ILE A 347 -2.25 12.54 13.95
C ILE A 347 -2.11 12.11 12.49
N PHE A 348 -1.37 11.03 12.22
CA PHE A 348 -1.21 10.50 10.88
C PHE A 348 -2.52 10.02 10.27
N VAL A 349 -3.39 9.35 11.04
CA VAL A 349 -4.71 8.86 10.59
C VAL A 349 -5.71 9.99 10.44
N ASN A 350 -5.93 10.76 11.51
CA ASN A 350 -6.95 11.82 11.52
C ASN A 350 -6.54 13.04 10.68
N GLY A 351 -5.24 13.16 10.39
CA GLY A 351 -4.65 14.36 9.83
C GLY A 351 -4.51 15.46 10.88
N THR A 352 -4.05 16.61 10.41
CA THR A 352 -3.65 17.71 11.28
C THR A 352 -4.80 18.71 11.55
N GLY A 353 -6.00 18.46 11.03
CA GLY A 353 -7.18 19.30 11.30
C GLY A 353 -7.14 20.66 10.62
N ARG A 354 -8.28 21.38 10.57
CA ARG A 354 -8.57 22.56 9.70
C ARG A 354 -7.55 23.71 9.79
N PHE A 355 -6.85 23.88 10.91
CA PHE A 355 -5.90 24.97 11.16
C PHE A 355 -4.46 24.48 11.04
N SER A 356 -4.10 24.04 9.84
CA SER A 356 -2.74 23.62 9.52
C SER A 356 -2.15 24.69 8.64
N LEU A 357 -0.94 25.16 8.96
CA LEU A 357 -0.31 26.24 8.21
C LEU A 357 0.03 25.84 6.78
N TRP A 358 0.45 24.59 6.56
CA TRP A 358 0.84 24.10 5.24
C TRP A 358 0.68 22.58 5.15
N ARG A 359 -0.13 22.10 4.20
CA ARG A 359 -0.40 20.67 3.97
C ARG A 359 -0.07 20.25 2.53
N PRO A 360 1.21 20.17 2.15
CA PRO A 360 1.60 19.64 0.84
C PRO A 360 1.08 18.21 0.61
N GLU A 361 0.96 17.41 1.67
CA GLU A 361 0.45 16.04 1.62
C GLU A 361 -1.03 15.95 1.22
N ASP A 362 -1.84 16.96 1.56
CA ASP A 362 -3.27 16.97 1.20
C ASP A 362 -3.40 17.04 -0.33
N TRP A 363 -2.45 17.67 -1.03
CA TRP A 363 -2.42 17.64 -2.48
C TRP A 363 -2.30 16.22 -3.02
N ILE A 364 -1.41 15.38 -2.47
CA ILE A 364 -1.24 13.98 -2.89
C ILE A 364 -2.49 13.13 -2.55
N VAL A 365 -3.15 13.44 -1.44
CA VAL A 365 -4.37 12.73 -1.02
C VAL A 365 -5.56 13.09 -1.90
N TYR A 366 -5.75 14.38 -2.19
CA TYR A 366 -6.94 14.89 -2.89
C TYR A 366 -6.78 15.01 -4.41
N HIS A 367 -5.56 15.13 -4.92
CA HIS A 367 -5.28 15.33 -6.35
C HIS A 367 -4.38 14.22 -6.88
N ARG A 368 -4.57 13.87 -8.15
CA ARG A 368 -3.66 12.96 -8.86
C ARG A 368 -2.63 13.77 -9.64
N LEU A 369 -1.37 13.36 -9.61
CA LEU A 369 -0.33 13.89 -10.53
C LEU A 369 -0.81 13.73 -11.97
N GLY A 370 -0.93 14.84 -12.70
CA GLY A 370 -1.44 14.85 -14.09
C GLY A 370 -2.96 14.77 -14.22
N GLU A 371 -3.73 14.97 -13.15
CA GLU A 371 -5.19 15.10 -13.24
C GLU A 371 -5.54 16.35 -14.07
N VAL A 372 -6.12 16.14 -15.25
CA VAL A 372 -6.70 17.23 -16.04
C VAL A 372 -7.86 17.79 -15.23
N LYS A 373 -7.77 19.05 -14.81
CA LYS A 373 -8.93 19.77 -14.28
C LYS A 373 -9.99 19.73 -15.38
N LEU A 374 -11.05 18.94 -15.19
CA LEU A 374 -12.28 19.18 -15.92
C LEU A 374 -12.66 20.63 -15.59
N ALA A 375 -12.53 21.52 -16.58
CA ALA A 375 -13.07 22.85 -16.47
C ALA A 375 -14.51 22.70 -15.98
N ARG A 376 -14.88 23.41 -14.91
CA ARG A 376 -16.28 23.52 -14.53
C ARG A 376 -17.04 23.93 -15.78
N GLN A 377 -17.89 23.05 -16.26
CA GLN A 377 -18.99 23.45 -17.12
C GLN A 377 -19.94 24.17 -16.17
N ASP A 378 -19.68 25.47 -15.99
CA ASP A 378 -20.63 26.41 -15.39
C ASP A 378 -21.80 26.61 -16.36
#